data_AF-A0A382XMG1-F1
#
_entry.id   AF-A0A382XMG1-F1
#
_cell.length_a   1.000
_cell.length_b   1.000
_cell.length_c   1.000
_cell.angle_alpha   90.00
_cell.angle_beta   90.00
_cell.angle_gamma   90.00
#
_symmetry.space_group_name_H-M   'P 1'
#
loop_
_entity.id
_entity.type
_entity.pdbx_description
1 polymer ?
#
loop_
_entity_poly.entity_id
_entity_poly.type
_entity_poly.pdbx_seq_one_letter_code
_entity_poly.pdbx_strand_id
1 'polypeptide(L)'
;TPVLSNEAHVLPASTAGAVESYAGSGTTITVYEGASKLDYDGGTDGTGATGGATSGHWKVTIGNTANITEGGISAGGTGDERYAIIAAHSGAADGTDVYTITYTIAGKASNGDAFSFTKTQTISKSKTGVEGTNAYTVSMPNASHTVPVNTVGSITFAGSGTNIEVFKGATELEGILTGTPSADQFVVTGRVVSPAGAFDTSSAPYDDSGLGIITVPGGSDKHLEVADFDEMSATEDVGTVIYTLNLGNVAGQTARTINQSITKATSGT
;
A
#
# COMPACT_ATOMS: atom_id res chain seq x y z
N THR A 1 38.98 -25.70 -3.48
CA THR A 1 38.05 -24.61 -3.12
C THR A 1 36.87 -24.58 -4.05
N PRO A 2 35.65 -24.82 -3.55
CA PRO A 2 34.42 -24.66 -4.33
C PRO A 2 34.01 -23.20 -4.48
N VAL A 3 33.46 -22.85 -5.65
CA VAL A 3 32.95 -21.52 -5.99
C VAL A 3 31.57 -21.66 -6.62
N LEU A 4 30.60 -20.88 -6.12
CA LEU A 4 29.26 -20.74 -6.68
C LEU A 4 29.20 -19.45 -7.50
N SER A 5 28.58 -19.48 -8.68
CA SER A 5 28.35 -18.25 -9.46
C SER A 5 27.25 -17.37 -8.88
N ASN A 6 26.39 -17.94 -8.04
CA ASN A 6 25.27 -17.27 -7.39
C ASN A 6 25.10 -17.84 -5.97
N GLU A 7 25.56 -17.11 -4.96
CA GLU A 7 25.43 -17.46 -3.53
C GLU A 7 24.20 -16.79 -2.87
N ALA A 8 23.58 -15.81 -3.51
CA ALA A 8 22.38 -15.15 -2.99
C ALA A 8 21.48 -14.64 -4.13
N HIS A 9 20.18 -14.91 -4.04
CA HIS A 9 19.21 -14.50 -5.05
C HIS A 9 17.90 -13.99 -4.43
N VAL A 10 17.22 -13.10 -5.14
CA VAL A 10 15.93 -12.55 -4.72
C VAL A 10 14.88 -12.86 -5.78
N LEU A 11 13.82 -13.55 -5.40
CA LEU A 11 12.68 -13.89 -6.23
C LEU A 11 11.64 -12.77 -6.16
N PRO A 12 11.15 -12.23 -7.28
CA PRO A 12 9.97 -11.37 -7.26
C PRO A 12 8.75 -12.19 -6.85
N ALA A 13 7.93 -11.63 -5.98
CA ALA A 13 6.72 -12.26 -5.49
C ALA A 13 5.57 -11.25 -5.36
N SER A 14 4.35 -11.73 -5.53
CA SER A 14 3.15 -10.96 -5.23
C SER A 14 3.07 -10.59 -3.74
N THR A 15 2.13 -9.71 -3.41
CA THR A 15 1.82 -9.30 -2.03
C THR A 15 1.44 -10.49 -1.14
N ALA A 16 0.84 -11.54 -1.71
CA ALA A 16 0.51 -12.78 -1.00
C ALA A 16 1.70 -13.74 -0.83
N GLY A 17 2.82 -13.48 -1.49
CA GLY A 17 4.04 -14.29 -1.43
C GLY A 17 4.19 -15.33 -2.54
N ALA A 18 3.25 -15.41 -3.49
CA ALA A 18 3.40 -16.25 -4.67
C ALA A 18 4.52 -15.71 -5.57
N VAL A 19 5.51 -16.55 -5.89
CA VAL A 19 6.67 -16.20 -6.72
C VAL A 19 6.25 -16.01 -8.18
N GLU A 20 6.68 -14.92 -8.78
CA GLU A 20 6.32 -14.54 -10.16
C GLU A 20 7.32 -15.06 -11.19
N SER A 21 8.59 -15.23 -10.78
CA SER A 21 9.64 -15.79 -11.64
C SER A 21 10.75 -16.42 -10.81
N TYR A 22 11.23 -17.57 -11.24
CA TYR A 22 12.41 -18.25 -10.68
C TYR A 22 13.67 -18.05 -11.53
N ALA A 23 13.60 -17.26 -12.59
CA ALA A 23 14.71 -17.04 -13.51
C ALA A 23 15.94 -16.49 -12.76
N GLY A 24 17.10 -17.11 -12.97
CA GLY A 24 18.35 -16.71 -12.32
C GLY A 24 18.55 -17.25 -10.90
N SER A 25 17.58 -17.96 -10.32
CA SER A 25 17.74 -18.58 -8.99
C SER A 25 18.73 -19.75 -8.98
N GLY A 26 19.01 -20.36 -10.13
CA GLY A 26 20.01 -21.41 -10.26
C GLY A 26 21.45 -20.91 -10.03
N THR A 27 22.40 -21.83 -10.03
CA THR A 27 23.82 -21.54 -9.80
C THR A 27 24.71 -22.52 -10.56
N THR A 28 25.95 -22.11 -10.85
CA THR A 28 26.99 -23.02 -11.34
C THR A 28 28.03 -23.22 -10.25
N ILE A 29 28.57 -24.43 -10.15
CA ILE A 29 29.54 -24.80 -9.12
C ILE A 29 30.81 -25.29 -9.80
N THR A 30 31.93 -24.69 -9.43
CA THR A 30 33.28 -25.08 -9.87
C THR A 30 34.15 -25.38 -8.66
N VAL A 31 35.12 -26.28 -8.81
CA VAL A 31 36.07 -26.62 -7.75
C VAL A 31 37.48 -26.43 -8.28
N TYR A 32 38.32 -25.73 -7.52
CA TYR A 32 39.72 -25.50 -7.85
C TYR A 32 40.67 -26.16 -6.85
N GLU A 33 41.76 -26.72 -7.35
CA GLU A 33 42.95 -27.10 -6.59
C GLU A 33 44.09 -26.14 -6.98
N GLY A 34 44.39 -25.18 -6.09
CA GLY A 34 45.26 -24.06 -6.46
C GLY A 34 44.66 -23.27 -7.63
N ALA A 35 45.38 -23.22 -8.75
CA ALA A 35 44.93 -22.57 -9.99
C ALA A 35 44.23 -23.53 -10.97
N SER A 36 44.29 -24.84 -10.73
CA SER A 36 43.73 -25.84 -11.63
C SER A 36 42.29 -26.14 -11.28
N LYS A 37 41.42 -26.26 -12.27
CA LYS A 37 40.04 -26.71 -12.08
C LYS A 37 40.02 -28.23 -11.93
N LEU A 38 39.21 -28.73 -10.99
CA LEU A 38 38.91 -30.16 -10.86
C LEU A 38 37.67 -30.50 -11.70
N ASP A 39 37.65 -31.72 -12.21
CA ASP A 39 36.64 -32.18 -13.16
C ASP A 39 35.37 -32.69 -12.46
N TYR A 40 34.22 -32.15 -12.85
CA TYR A 40 32.94 -32.59 -12.33
C TYR A 40 32.47 -33.88 -13.02
N ASP A 41 32.29 -34.97 -12.27
CA ASP A 41 31.94 -36.28 -12.82
C ASP A 41 30.68 -36.92 -12.23
N GLY A 42 29.91 -36.19 -11.42
CA GLY A 42 28.50 -36.55 -11.18
C GLY A 42 27.82 -35.93 -9.94
N GLY A 43 26.53 -36.23 -9.79
CA GLY A 43 25.64 -35.65 -8.78
C GLY A 43 24.20 -36.10 -9.00
N THR A 44 23.40 -36.15 -7.94
CA THR A 44 21.93 -36.36 -8.00
C THR A 44 21.22 -35.53 -6.94
N ASP A 45 19.92 -35.29 -7.12
CA ASP A 45 19.00 -34.75 -6.12
C ASP A 45 18.66 -35.82 -5.08
N GLY A 46 19.39 -35.84 -3.97
CA GLY A 46 19.13 -36.81 -2.91
C GLY A 46 19.78 -38.19 -3.14
N THR A 47 20.57 -38.58 -2.15
CA THR A 47 21.02 -39.94 -1.77
C THR A 47 21.74 -40.85 -2.78
N GLY A 48 21.98 -40.46 -4.02
CA GLY A 48 22.52 -41.36 -5.06
C GLY A 48 23.67 -40.85 -5.94
N ALA A 49 24.37 -39.77 -5.55
CA ALA A 49 25.39 -39.18 -6.41
C ALA A 49 26.58 -40.12 -6.69
N THR A 50 26.64 -40.65 -7.93
CA THR A 50 27.82 -41.31 -8.51
C THR A 50 28.85 -40.26 -8.94
N GLY A 51 30.15 -40.55 -8.78
CA GLY A 51 31.24 -39.61 -9.10
C GLY A 51 32.11 -39.23 -7.89
N GLY A 52 33.21 -38.53 -8.14
CA GLY A 52 34.16 -38.01 -7.16
C GLY A 52 35.06 -39.07 -6.53
N ALA A 53 35.15 -40.25 -7.15
CA ALA A 53 35.87 -41.41 -6.59
C ALA A 53 37.33 -41.51 -7.08
N THR A 54 37.63 -40.92 -8.24
CA THR A 54 38.95 -40.86 -8.89
C THR A 54 39.65 -39.54 -8.58
N SER A 55 40.97 -39.56 -8.58
CA SER A 55 41.79 -38.35 -8.35
C SER A 55 41.47 -37.27 -9.37
N GLY A 56 41.35 -36.02 -8.92
CA GLY A 56 41.02 -34.88 -9.78
C GLY A 56 39.53 -34.70 -10.07
N HIS A 57 38.67 -35.58 -9.56
CA HIS A 57 37.23 -35.54 -9.79
C HIS A 57 36.42 -35.23 -8.53
N TRP A 58 35.23 -34.65 -8.74
CA TRP A 58 34.34 -34.25 -7.66
C TRP A 58 32.85 -34.32 -8.05
N LYS A 59 32.02 -34.39 -7.01
CA LYS A 59 30.57 -34.43 -7.10
C LYS A 59 29.89 -33.39 -6.20
N VAL A 60 28.62 -33.11 -6.50
CA VAL A 60 27.74 -32.30 -5.66
C VAL A 60 26.44 -33.03 -5.33
N THR A 61 25.98 -32.85 -4.09
CA THR A 61 24.65 -33.23 -3.63
C THR A 61 23.95 -31.99 -3.09
N ILE A 62 22.67 -31.82 -3.42
CA ILE A 62 21.82 -30.76 -2.87
C ILE A 62 21.06 -31.30 -1.65
N GLY A 63 21.05 -30.53 -0.57
CA GLY A 63 20.22 -30.81 0.61
C GLY A 63 18.76 -30.43 0.35
N ASN A 64 17.83 -31.27 0.82
CA ASN A 64 16.40 -31.00 0.74
C ASN A 64 16.01 -29.86 1.69
N THR A 65 15.48 -28.79 1.12
CA THR A 65 15.05 -27.56 1.77
C THR A 65 13.54 -27.54 1.78
N ALA A 66 12.94 -27.44 2.96
CA ALA A 66 11.49 -27.39 3.07
C ALA A 66 10.88 -26.24 2.25
N ASN A 67 9.68 -26.48 1.71
CA ASN A 67 8.83 -25.47 1.06
C ASN A 67 9.38 -24.87 -0.24
N ILE A 68 10.36 -25.50 -0.86
CA ILE A 68 10.87 -25.18 -2.20
C ILE A 68 11.26 -26.49 -2.89
N THR A 69 11.28 -26.50 -4.22
CA THR A 69 11.79 -27.58 -5.04
C THR A 69 13.13 -27.15 -5.63
N GLU A 70 14.19 -27.90 -5.34
CA GLU A 70 15.51 -27.57 -5.85
C GLU A 70 15.65 -27.77 -7.35
N GLY A 71 16.47 -26.92 -7.96
CA GLY A 71 16.84 -27.08 -9.36
C GLY A 71 17.59 -28.38 -9.59
N GLY A 72 17.27 -29.07 -10.68
CA GLY A 72 17.99 -30.27 -11.10
C GLY A 72 19.47 -30.01 -11.36
N ILE A 73 20.29 -31.03 -11.10
CA ILE A 73 21.74 -31.01 -11.33
C ILE A 73 22.03 -31.52 -12.74
N SER A 74 22.90 -30.83 -13.47
CA SER A 74 23.44 -31.28 -14.75
C SER A 74 24.92 -30.91 -14.88
N ALA A 75 25.61 -31.50 -15.86
CA ALA A 75 27.01 -31.18 -16.16
C ALA A 75 27.10 -30.14 -17.29
N GLY A 76 27.97 -29.15 -17.11
CA GLY A 76 28.43 -28.25 -18.17
C GLY A 76 29.92 -28.44 -18.47
N GLY A 77 30.36 -27.92 -19.61
CA GLY A 77 31.75 -28.05 -20.07
C GLY A 77 32.05 -29.35 -20.82
N THR A 78 33.30 -29.53 -21.22
CA THR A 78 33.80 -30.67 -22.00
C THR A 78 35.18 -31.10 -21.50
N GLY A 79 35.55 -32.37 -21.69
CA GLY A 79 36.86 -32.87 -21.24
C GLY A 79 36.99 -32.88 -19.71
N ASP A 80 38.17 -32.50 -19.21
CA ASP A 80 38.51 -32.51 -17.78
C ASP A 80 38.22 -31.16 -17.07
N GLU A 81 37.41 -30.29 -17.67
CA GLU A 81 37.05 -28.98 -17.12
C GLU A 81 35.55 -28.85 -16.84
N ARG A 82 34.86 -29.98 -16.56
CA ARG A 82 33.42 -29.96 -16.34
C ARG A 82 33.06 -29.27 -15.03
N TYR A 83 31.82 -28.81 -14.95
CA TYR A 83 31.26 -28.13 -13.77
C TYR A 83 29.79 -28.50 -13.58
N ALA A 84 29.29 -28.33 -12.34
CA ALA A 84 27.89 -28.58 -12.06
C ALA A 84 27.04 -27.35 -12.41
N ILE A 85 25.89 -27.58 -13.03
CA ILE A 85 24.85 -26.59 -13.26
C ILE A 85 23.64 -27.00 -12.42
N ILE A 86 23.21 -26.11 -11.55
CA ILE A 86 21.96 -26.20 -10.80
C ILE A 86 20.95 -25.34 -11.55
N ALA A 87 19.88 -25.97 -12.05
CA ALA A 87 18.80 -25.26 -12.72
C ALA A 87 18.09 -24.27 -11.79
N ALA A 88 17.19 -23.46 -12.33
CA ALA A 88 16.32 -22.62 -11.51
C ALA A 88 15.51 -23.49 -10.53
N HIS A 89 15.37 -23.00 -9.30
CA HIS A 89 14.49 -23.58 -8.30
C HIS A 89 13.01 -23.39 -8.70
N SER A 90 12.10 -24.06 -8.03
CA SER A 90 10.66 -23.92 -8.27
C SER A 90 9.87 -24.23 -7.00
N GLY A 91 8.53 -24.15 -7.05
CA GLY A 91 7.67 -24.65 -5.97
C GLY A 91 7.83 -23.98 -4.60
N ALA A 92 8.32 -22.73 -4.56
CA ALA A 92 8.45 -21.95 -3.34
C ALA A 92 7.06 -21.63 -2.75
N ALA A 93 6.75 -22.16 -1.56
CA ALA A 93 5.47 -21.94 -0.90
C ALA A 93 5.26 -20.47 -0.51
N ASP A 94 4.04 -19.94 -0.69
CA ASP A 94 3.71 -18.53 -0.49
C ASP A 94 4.08 -17.97 0.91
N GLY A 95 3.91 -18.80 1.95
CA GLY A 95 4.16 -18.43 3.35
C GLY A 95 5.61 -18.50 3.83
N THR A 96 6.58 -18.87 2.98
CA THR A 96 8.01 -18.87 3.33
C THR A 96 8.74 -17.83 2.49
N ASP A 97 9.56 -16.99 3.14
CA ASP A 97 10.18 -15.82 2.49
C ASP A 97 11.69 -15.94 2.30
N VAL A 98 12.33 -16.88 2.98
CA VAL A 98 13.77 -17.13 2.90
C VAL A 98 14.03 -18.63 2.88
N TYR A 99 14.92 -19.06 1.99
CA TYR A 99 15.37 -20.42 1.82
C TYR A 99 16.90 -20.46 1.84
N THR A 100 17.47 -21.49 2.45
CA THR A 100 18.91 -21.72 2.47
C THR A 100 19.20 -23.08 1.86
N ILE A 101 19.59 -23.07 0.58
CA ILE A 101 19.94 -24.28 -0.15
C ILE A 101 21.37 -24.65 0.19
N THR A 102 21.59 -25.88 0.65
CA THR A 102 22.92 -26.38 1.01
C THR A 102 23.44 -27.33 -0.05
N TYR A 103 24.65 -27.05 -0.55
CA TYR A 103 25.38 -27.89 -1.48
C TYR A 103 26.53 -28.57 -0.75
N THR A 104 26.54 -29.91 -0.75
CA THR A 104 27.65 -30.71 -0.25
C THR A 104 28.52 -31.12 -1.44
N ILE A 105 29.78 -30.69 -1.42
CA ILE A 105 30.74 -30.84 -2.52
C ILE A 105 31.87 -31.73 -2.04
N ALA A 106 31.99 -32.93 -2.62
CA ALA A 106 32.97 -33.92 -2.18
C ALA A 106 33.68 -34.55 -3.37
N GLY A 107 34.93 -34.95 -3.19
CA GLY A 107 35.75 -35.51 -4.26
C GLY A 107 37.14 -35.90 -3.79
N LYS A 108 38.05 -36.09 -4.74
CA LYS A 108 39.47 -36.29 -4.48
C LYS A 108 40.33 -35.26 -5.20
N ALA A 109 41.32 -34.74 -4.49
CA ALA A 109 42.37 -33.92 -5.06
C ALA A 109 43.19 -34.71 -6.09
N SER A 110 44.04 -34.03 -6.87
CA SER A 110 44.84 -34.68 -7.92
C SER A 110 45.80 -35.75 -7.36
N ASN A 111 46.23 -35.61 -6.10
CA ASN A 111 47.04 -36.60 -5.40
C ASN A 111 46.24 -37.78 -4.81
N GLY A 112 44.91 -37.78 -4.93
CA GLY A 112 44.01 -38.83 -4.43
C GLY A 112 43.45 -38.60 -3.03
N ASP A 113 43.83 -37.52 -2.35
CA ASP A 113 43.30 -37.19 -1.02
C ASP A 113 41.83 -36.76 -1.11
N ALA A 114 40.99 -37.33 -0.25
CA ALA A 114 39.57 -36.98 -0.21
C ALA A 114 39.33 -35.62 0.43
N PHE A 115 38.36 -34.88 -0.08
CA PHE A 115 37.87 -33.63 0.51
C PHE A 115 36.34 -33.58 0.56
N SER A 116 35.82 -32.73 1.44
CA SER A 116 34.39 -32.40 1.51
C SER A 116 34.22 -30.96 1.99
N PHE A 117 33.34 -30.22 1.33
CA PHE A 117 32.99 -28.83 1.63
C PHE A 117 31.49 -28.64 1.57
N THR A 118 30.99 -27.67 2.33
CA THR A 118 29.62 -27.19 2.22
C THR A 118 29.60 -25.76 1.70
N LYS A 119 28.64 -25.48 0.82
CA LYS A 119 28.34 -24.14 0.31
C LYS A 119 26.86 -23.88 0.42
N THR A 120 26.50 -22.64 0.69
CA THR A 120 25.10 -22.23 0.86
C THR A 120 24.72 -21.22 -0.20
N GLN A 121 23.51 -21.34 -0.72
CA GLN A 121 22.86 -20.29 -1.48
C GLN A 121 21.62 -19.83 -0.73
N THR A 122 21.51 -18.52 -0.52
CA THR A 122 20.34 -17.92 0.13
C THR A 122 19.39 -17.39 -0.93
N ILE A 123 18.12 -17.80 -0.88
CA ILE A 123 17.07 -17.31 -1.76
C ILE A 123 16.05 -16.58 -0.89
N SER A 124 15.75 -15.32 -1.18
CA SER A 124 14.71 -14.57 -0.50
C SER A 124 13.62 -14.10 -1.46
N LYS A 125 12.46 -13.71 -0.94
CA LYS A 125 11.39 -13.09 -1.73
C LYS A 125 11.38 -11.57 -1.58
N SER A 126 11.18 -10.87 -2.69
CA SER A 126 10.79 -9.45 -2.71
C SER A 126 9.31 -9.37 -3.06
N LYS A 127 8.48 -9.11 -2.04
CA LYS A 127 7.02 -9.01 -2.21
C LYS A 127 6.63 -7.63 -2.71
N THR A 128 5.68 -7.56 -3.65
CA THR A 128 5.04 -6.30 -4.03
C THR A 128 4.34 -5.66 -2.84
N GLY A 129 4.33 -4.34 -2.79
CA GLY A 129 3.60 -3.58 -1.77
C GLY A 129 2.09 -3.83 -1.82
N VAL A 130 1.38 -3.49 -0.75
CA VAL A 130 -0.08 -3.40 -0.75
C VAL A 130 -0.46 -2.02 -1.29
N GLU A 131 -1.43 -1.92 -2.20
CA GLU A 131 -1.98 -0.63 -2.60
C GLU A 131 -2.61 0.09 -1.40
N GLY A 132 -2.32 1.38 -1.25
CA GLY A 132 -2.97 2.21 -0.23
C GLY A 132 -4.44 2.43 -0.55
N THR A 133 -5.27 2.59 0.48
CA THR A 133 -6.68 2.97 0.28
C THR A 133 -6.78 4.48 0.01
N ASN A 134 -7.72 4.86 -0.86
CA ASN A 134 -7.98 6.28 -1.14
C ASN A 134 -8.40 7.03 0.13
N ALA A 135 -7.83 8.21 0.36
CA ALA A 135 -8.21 9.10 1.44
C ALA A 135 -9.51 9.85 1.12
N TYR A 136 -10.23 10.25 2.18
CA TYR A 136 -11.38 11.15 2.08
C TYR A 136 -10.94 12.60 2.25
N THR A 137 -11.37 13.48 1.36
CA THR A 137 -11.17 14.94 1.44
C THR A 137 -12.51 15.65 1.36
N VAL A 138 -12.63 16.77 2.08
CA VAL A 138 -13.83 17.61 2.05
C VAL A 138 -13.41 19.00 1.58
N SER A 139 -14.13 19.54 0.60
CA SER A 139 -13.95 20.87 0.04
C SER A 139 -15.17 21.73 0.41
N MET A 140 -14.89 22.95 0.87
CA MET A 140 -15.90 23.97 1.20
C MET A 140 -15.37 25.32 0.71
N PRO A 141 -15.71 25.74 -0.52
CA PRO A 141 -15.07 26.90 -1.16
C PRO A 141 -15.34 28.23 -0.43
N ASN A 142 -16.45 28.35 0.30
CA ASN A 142 -16.80 29.55 1.07
C ASN A 142 -16.77 29.29 2.59
N ALA A 143 -15.72 28.62 3.07
CA ALA A 143 -15.52 28.29 4.50
C ALA A 143 -15.33 29.52 5.40
N SER A 144 -15.04 30.69 4.85
CA SER A 144 -15.06 31.96 5.58
C SER A 144 -15.60 33.06 4.69
N HIS A 145 -16.59 33.78 5.19
CA HIS A 145 -17.27 34.84 4.46
C HIS A 145 -17.43 36.08 5.34
N THR A 146 -17.30 37.26 4.74
CA THR A 146 -17.55 38.53 5.44
C THR A 146 -18.79 39.19 4.86
N VAL A 147 -19.79 39.45 5.71
CA VAL A 147 -21.05 40.11 5.32
C VAL A 147 -20.98 41.61 5.62
N PRO A 148 -21.45 42.47 4.71
CA PRO A 148 -21.49 43.91 4.93
C PRO A 148 -22.53 44.29 6.00
N VAL A 149 -22.21 45.30 6.80
CA VAL A 149 -23.12 45.95 7.76
C VAL A 149 -23.32 47.41 7.35
N ASN A 150 -24.56 47.83 7.15
CA ASN A 150 -24.87 49.21 6.79
C ASN A 150 -24.84 50.15 8.02
N THR A 151 -24.96 51.46 7.79
CA THR A 151 -24.89 52.50 8.84
C THR A 151 -26.02 52.43 9.88
N VAL A 152 -27.08 51.67 9.59
CA VAL A 152 -28.22 51.40 10.49
C VAL A 152 -28.14 50.01 11.12
N GLY A 153 -27.04 49.29 10.93
CA GLY A 153 -26.78 47.98 11.55
C GLY A 153 -27.41 46.78 10.83
N SER A 154 -28.01 46.96 9.67
CA SER A 154 -28.60 45.87 8.87
C SER A 154 -27.54 45.16 8.03
N ILE A 155 -27.67 43.83 7.95
CA ILE A 155 -26.72 42.91 7.33
C ILE A 155 -27.31 42.38 6.02
N THR A 156 -26.48 42.17 5.00
CA THR A 156 -26.85 41.44 3.79
C THR A 156 -26.03 40.15 3.72
N PHE A 157 -26.69 39.01 3.73
CA PHE A 157 -26.04 37.70 3.73
C PHE A 157 -25.86 37.09 2.33
N ALA A 158 -26.15 37.85 1.28
CA ALA A 158 -26.02 37.38 -0.09
C ALA A 158 -24.62 36.83 -0.39
N GLY A 159 -24.55 35.59 -0.88
CA GLY A 159 -23.29 34.90 -1.20
C GLY A 159 -22.57 34.28 0.01
N SER A 160 -23.22 34.22 1.18
CA SER A 160 -22.70 33.54 2.37
C SER A 160 -22.87 32.01 2.32
N GLY A 161 -23.68 31.50 1.40
CA GLY A 161 -23.86 30.07 1.15
C GLY A 161 -22.58 29.38 0.66
N THR A 162 -22.59 28.05 0.62
CA THR A 162 -21.42 27.26 0.18
C THR A 162 -21.83 25.91 -0.36
N ASN A 163 -20.94 25.31 -1.15
CA ASN A 163 -21.02 23.89 -1.47
C ASN A 163 -20.24 23.08 -0.43
N ILE A 164 -20.69 21.85 -0.18
CA ILE A 164 -19.99 20.82 0.57
C ILE A 164 -19.73 19.67 -0.39
N GLU A 165 -18.48 19.51 -0.79
CA GLU A 165 -18.03 18.49 -1.72
C GLU A 165 -17.17 17.47 -0.97
N VAL A 166 -17.44 16.19 -1.16
CA VAL A 166 -16.68 15.11 -0.53
C VAL A 166 -16.10 14.20 -1.60
N PHE A 167 -14.81 13.91 -1.49
CA PHE A 167 -14.10 13.04 -2.43
C PHE A 167 -13.46 11.85 -1.72
N LYS A 168 -13.37 10.74 -2.43
CA LYS A 168 -12.56 9.56 -2.09
C LYS A 168 -11.50 9.37 -3.18
N GLY A 169 -10.30 9.88 -2.94
CA GLY A 169 -9.31 10.07 -4.00
C GLY A 169 -9.83 11.06 -5.04
N ALA A 170 -9.96 10.63 -6.29
CA ALA A 170 -10.47 11.47 -7.39
C ALA A 170 -11.99 11.37 -7.60
N THR A 171 -12.70 10.50 -6.86
CA THR A 171 -14.14 10.27 -7.05
C THR A 171 -14.94 11.14 -6.09
N GLU A 172 -15.85 11.95 -6.61
CA GLU A 172 -16.83 12.70 -5.83
C GLU A 172 -17.96 11.79 -5.31
N LEU A 173 -18.30 11.93 -4.03
CA LEU A 173 -19.35 11.21 -3.34
C LEU A 173 -20.70 11.92 -3.52
N GLU A 174 -21.77 11.13 -3.51
CA GLU A 174 -23.15 11.62 -3.59
C GLU A 174 -23.63 12.17 -2.23
N GLY A 175 -24.01 13.43 -2.21
CA GLY A 175 -24.66 14.07 -1.07
C GLY A 175 -26.10 13.64 -0.95
N ILE A 176 -26.48 13.11 0.21
CA ILE A 176 -27.87 12.82 0.56
C ILE A 176 -28.32 13.71 1.71
N LEU A 177 -29.59 14.10 1.73
CA LEU A 177 -30.12 15.01 2.75
C LEU A 177 -30.49 14.29 4.06
N THR A 178 -30.82 13.00 4.00
CA THR A 178 -31.25 12.22 5.17
C THR A 178 -30.89 10.75 5.04
N GLY A 179 -30.99 10.03 6.16
CA GLY A 179 -30.76 8.58 6.22
C GLY A 179 -29.31 8.19 6.46
N THR A 180 -29.03 6.89 6.37
CA THR A 180 -27.69 6.34 6.53
C THR A 180 -27.01 6.28 5.17
N PRO A 181 -25.84 6.91 4.97
CA PRO A 181 -25.17 6.91 3.67
C PRO A 181 -24.67 5.51 3.31
N SER A 182 -24.94 5.09 2.08
CA SER A 182 -24.37 3.87 1.49
C SER A 182 -23.00 4.15 0.86
N ALA A 183 -22.34 3.13 0.30
CA ALA A 183 -21.04 3.30 -0.34
C ALA A 183 -21.06 4.47 -1.34
N ASP A 184 -20.02 5.30 -1.26
CA ASP A 184 -19.83 6.49 -2.09
C ASP A 184 -20.89 7.60 -1.90
N GLN A 185 -21.55 7.63 -0.74
CA GLN A 185 -22.44 8.71 -0.33
C GLN A 185 -21.97 9.39 0.97
N PHE A 186 -22.42 10.62 1.20
CA PHE A 186 -22.24 11.33 2.47
C PHE A 186 -23.51 12.08 2.88
N VAL A 187 -23.64 12.37 4.17
CA VAL A 187 -24.75 13.14 4.72
C VAL A 187 -24.24 14.08 5.82
N VAL A 188 -24.83 15.27 5.90
CA VAL A 188 -24.64 16.16 7.05
C VAL A 188 -25.63 15.74 8.14
N THR A 189 -25.12 15.25 9.28
CA THR A 189 -25.96 14.77 10.38
C THR A 189 -26.06 15.73 11.56
N GLY A 190 -25.26 16.79 11.56
CA GLY A 190 -25.27 17.76 12.65
C GLY A 190 -24.73 19.10 12.21
N ARG A 191 -25.27 20.15 12.80
CA ARG A 191 -24.83 21.54 12.64
C ARG A 191 -24.78 22.14 14.03
N VAL A 192 -23.60 22.60 14.44
CA VAL A 192 -23.38 23.21 15.75
C VAL A 192 -22.86 24.63 15.53
N VAL A 193 -23.44 25.58 16.25
CA VAL A 193 -23.05 27.00 16.14
C VAL A 193 -22.07 27.38 17.25
N SER A 194 -21.05 28.17 16.91
CA SER A 194 -20.07 28.71 17.85
C SER A 194 -19.78 30.18 17.54
N PRO A 195 -19.89 31.10 18.52
CA PRO A 195 -20.41 30.87 19.87
C PRO A 195 -21.90 30.46 19.86
N ALA A 196 -22.36 29.85 20.95
CA ALA A 196 -23.75 29.44 21.08
C ALA A 196 -24.68 30.66 20.95
N GLY A 197 -25.72 30.57 20.12
CA GLY A 197 -26.63 31.68 19.85
C GLY A 197 -26.12 32.71 18.83
N ALA A 198 -24.96 32.50 18.20
CA ALA A 198 -24.50 33.36 17.11
C ALA A 198 -25.45 33.36 15.90
N PHE A 199 -26.18 32.27 15.72
CA PHE A 199 -27.23 32.10 14.72
C PHE A 199 -28.44 31.44 15.37
N ASP A 200 -29.63 31.68 14.83
CA ASP A 200 -30.83 30.94 15.25
C ASP A 200 -30.74 29.49 14.78
N THR A 201 -31.08 28.56 15.67
CA THR A 201 -31.14 27.12 15.41
C THR A 201 -32.49 26.53 15.84
N SER A 202 -33.50 27.37 16.12
CA SER A 202 -34.83 26.95 16.54
C SER A 202 -35.64 26.43 15.34
N SER A 203 -36.29 25.28 15.52
CA SER A 203 -36.41 24.24 14.47
C SER A 203 -37.75 24.17 13.71
N ALA A 204 -37.68 23.93 12.40
CA ALA A 204 -38.47 22.90 11.71
C ALA A 204 -37.54 21.99 10.89
N PRO A 205 -37.93 20.75 10.48
CA PRO A 205 -36.99 19.77 9.90
C PRO A 205 -36.36 20.15 8.55
N TYR A 206 -36.69 21.31 7.99
CA TYR A 206 -36.02 21.97 6.86
C TYR A 206 -36.12 23.51 6.96
N ASP A 207 -36.50 24.03 8.14
CA ASP A 207 -36.55 25.47 8.39
C ASP A 207 -35.35 25.78 9.28
N ASP A 208 -34.31 26.21 8.61
CA ASP A 208 -33.04 26.64 9.16
C ASP A 208 -32.91 28.13 8.85
N SER A 209 -33.85 28.90 9.38
CA SER A 209 -34.00 30.35 9.17
C SER A 209 -32.76 31.15 9.59
N GLY A 210 -31.73 30.53 10.17
CA GLY A 210 -30.45 31.15 10.50
C GLY A 210 -29.26 30.66 9.67
N LEU A 211 -29.14 29.36 9.38
CA LEU A 211 -27.89 28.78 8.85
C LEU A 211 -27.91 28.48 7.33
N GLY A 212 -29.01 28.74 6.63
CA GLY A 212 -29.17 28.39 5.22
C GLY A 212 -29.53 26.91 5.00
N ILE A 213 -30.62 26.68 4.25
CA ILE A 213 -31.15 25.34 3.95
C ILE A 213 -30.11 24.53 3.15
N ILE A 214 -29.93 23.27 3.53
CA ILE A 214 -29.12 22.31 2.78
C ILE A 214 -29.98 21.63 1.71
N THR A 215 -29.53 21.68 0.46
CA THR A 215 -30.19 21.04 -0.68
C THR A 215 -29.20 20.20 -1.48
N VAL A 216 -29.73 19.34 -2.36
CA VAL A 216 -28.93 18.72 -3.43
C VAL A 216 -29.23 19.52 -4.68
N PRO A 217 -28.23 20.07 -5.37
CA PRO A 217 -28.46 20.75 -6.64
C PRO A 217 -29.07 19.73 -7.62
N GLY A 218 -30.10 20.15 -8.35
CA GLY A 218 -30.72 19.27 -9.34
C GLY A 218 -29.74 18.92 -10.47
N GLY A 219 -29.93 17.76 -11.11
CA GLY A 219 -29.13 17.36 -12.28
C GLY A 219 -28.08 16.29 -11.95
N SER A 220 -26.86 16.49 -12.42
CA SER A 220 -25.73 15.55 -12.25
C SER A 220 -24.78 15.92 -11.10
N ASP A 221 -25.08 17.00 -10.38
CA ASP A 221 -24.27 17.51 -9.29
C ASP A 221 -24.44 16.62 -8.05
N LYS A 222 -23.32 16.33 -7.37
CA LYS A 222 -23.28 15.39 -6.24
C LYS A 222 -23.04 16.06 -4.91
N HIS A 223 -22.65 17.33 -4.89
CA HIS A 223 -22.38 18.08 -3.68
C HIS A 223 -23.67 18.44 -2.96
N LEU A 224 -23.55 18.84 -1.68
CA LEU A 224 -24.64 19.50 -0.98
C LEU A 224 -24.45 21.02 -1.09
N GLU A 225 -25.52 21.74 -1.39
CA GLU A 225 -25.54 23.21 -1.41
C GLU A 225 -26.16 23.70 -0.10
N VAL A 226 -25.45 24.58 0.60
CA VAL A 226 -25.94 25.36 1.73
C VAL A 226 -26.33 26.73 1.21
N ALA A 227 -27.60 27.09 1.34
CA ALA A 227 -28.08 28.41 0.97
C ALA A 227 -27.42 29.52 1.79
N ASP A 228 -27.63 30.77 1.38
CA ASP A 228 -27.23 31.93 2.16
C ASP A 228 -27.84 31.87 3.57
N PHE A 229 -27.08 32.36 4.54
CA PHE A 229 -27.57 32.60 5.90
C PHE A 229 -28.64 33.69 5.83
N ASP A 230 -29.60 33.69 6.75
CA ASP A 230 -30.66 34.70 6.74
C ASP A 230 -30.58 35.64 7.96
N GLU A 231 -29.90 35.21 9.03
CA GLU A 231 -29.80 35.96 10.27
C GLU A 231 -28.45 35.73 10.98
N MET A 232 -28.11 36.63 11.90
CA MET A 232 -26.99 36.48 12.84
C MET A 232 -27.27 37.32 14.09
N SER A 233 -26.85 36.84 15.26
CA SER A 233 -27.01 37.54 16.54
C SER A 233 -26.52 38.97 16.46
N ALA A 234 -27.26 39.92 17.04
CA ALA A 234 -26.84 41.32 17.10
C ALA A 234 -25.56 41.55 17.92
N THR A 235 -25.23 40.67 18.87
CA THR A 235 -24.09 40.83 19.78
C THR A 235 -22.80 40.20 19.29
N GLU A 236 -22.90 39.23 18.38
CA GLU A 236 -21.74 38.52 17.85
C GLU A 236 -21.27 39.16 16.54
N ASP A 237 -19.95 39.35 16.40
CA ASP A 237 -19.35 39.82 15.14
C ASP A 237 -18.85 38.65 14.28
N VAL A 238 -18.69 37.46 14.87
CA VAL A 238 -18.30 36.22 14.18
C VAL A 238 -19.18 35.07 14.64
N GLY A 239 -19.73 34.32 13.70
CA GLY A 239 -20.50 33.11 13.93
C GLY A 239 -19.95 32.00 13.07
N THR A 240 -19.71 30.83 13.67
CA THR A 240 -19.19 29.65 12.97
C THR A 240 -20.17 28.51 13.04
N VAL A 241 -20.50 27.92 11.89
CA VAL A 241 -21.25 26.66 11.79
C VAL A 241 -20.27 25.52 11.61
N ILE A 242 -20.34 24.54 12.49
CA ILE A 242 -19.57 23.29 12.45
C ILE A 242 -20.50 22.21 11.92
N TYR A 243 -20.26 21.77 10.69
CA TYR A 243 -21.00 20.70 10.03
C TYR A 243 -20.38 19.36 10.37
N THR A 244 -21.18 18.40 10.81
CA THR A 244 -20.78 17.01 11.06
C THR A 244 -21.20 16.15 9.88
N LEU A 245 -20.22 15.56 9.18
CA LEU A 245 -20.41 14.72 8.01
C LEU A 245 -20.19 13.25 8.36
N ASN A 246 -21.14 12.41 7.94
CA ASN A 246 -21.02 10.96 7.97
C ASN A 246 -20.83 10.42 6.54
N LEU A 247 -19.95 9.42 6.40
CA LEU A 247 -19.47 8.89 5.12
C LEU A 247 -19.85 7.41 5.00
N GLY A 248 -20.47 7.02 3.89
CA GLY A 248 -20.92 5.66 3.72
C GLY A 248 -19.78 4.65 3.54
N ASN A 249 -19.93 3.52 4.23
CA ASN A 249 -19.07 2.33 4.13
C ASN A 249 -17.61 2.49 4.58
N VAL A 250 -17.36 3.22 5.67
CA VAL A 250 -16.08 3.17 6.40
C VAL A 250 -16.25 2.36 7.68
N ALA A 251 -15.63 1.18 7.76
CA ALA A 251 -15.52 0.46 9.03
C ALA A 251 -14.78 1.37 10.04
N GLY A 252 -15.46 1.79 11.11
CA GLY A 252 -14.90 2.71 12.12
C GLY A 252 -15.08 4.21 11.84
N GLN A 253 -16.14 4.62 11.13
CA GLN A 253 -16.47 6.03 10.83
C GLN A 253 -16.14 7.00 11.99
N THR A 254 -15.11 7.80 11.79
CA THR A 254 -14.91 9.05 12.53
C THR A 254 -15.70 10.11 11.77
N ALA A 255 -16.76 10.64 12.39
CA ALA A 255 -17.44 11.80 11.83
C ALA A 255 -16.41 12.88 11.47
N ARG A 256 -16.56 13.50 10.30
CA ARG A 256 -15.70 14.61 9.88
C ARG A 256 -16.40 15.91 10.21
N THR A 257 -15.65 16.90 10.69
CA THR A 257 -16.20 18.24 10.91
C THR A 257 -15.53 19.24 9.99
N ILE A 258 -16.34 20.11 9.40
CA ILE A 258 -15.88 21.27 8.64
C ILE A 258 -16.57 22.52 9.18
N ASN A 259 -15.90 23.65 9.07
CA ASN A 259 -16.34 24.89 9.66
C ASN A 259 -16.60 25.92 8.57
N GLN A 260 -17.71 26.64 8.69
CA GLN A 260 -17.99 27.84 7.93
C GLN A 260 -18.14 29.02 8.89
N SER A 261 -17.32 30.05 8.73
CA SER A 261 -17.37 31.25 9.57
C SER A 261 -17.93 32.44 8.80
N ILE A 262 -18.97 33.07 9.34
CA ILE A 262 -19.51 34.34 8.85
C ILE A 262 -19.05 35.46 9.79
N THR A 263 -18.50 36.53 9.22
CA THR A 263 -17.98 37.68 9.96
C THR A 263 -18.69 38.95 9.51
N LYS A 264 -19.14 39.77 10.45
CA LYS A 264 -19.66 41.10 10.15
C LYS A 264 -18.51 42.03 9.80
N ALA A 265 -18.64 42.78 8.71
CA ALA A 265 -17.74 43.89 8.44
C ALA A 265 -17.90 44.98 9.51
N THR A 266 -16.80 45.62 9.90
CA THR A 266 -16.86 46.81 10.76
C THR A 266 -17.64 47.91 10.03
N SER A 267 -18.66 48.50 10.66
CA SER A 267 -19.42 49.58 10.02
C SER A 267 -18.47 50.75 9.73
N GLY A 268 -18.32 51.12 8.46
CA GLY A 268 -17.60 52.33 8.10
C GLY A 268 -18.29 53.53 8.73
N THR A 269 -17.55 54.26 9.58
CA THR A 269 -17.96 55.56 10.13
C THR A 269 -18.05 56.61 9.03
#